data_AF-F9ECM1-F1
#
_entry.id   AF-F9ECM1-F1
#
_cell.length_a   1.000
_cell.length_b   1.000
_cell.length_c   1.000
_cell.angle_alpha   90.00
_cell.angle_beta   90.00
_cell.angle_gamma   90.00
#
_symmetry.space_group_name_H-M   'P 1'
#
loop_
_entity.id
_entity.type
_entity.pdbx_description
1 polymer ?
#
loop_
_entity_poly.entity_id
_entity_poly.type
_entity_poly.pdbx_seq_one_letter_code
_entity_poly.pdbx_strand_id
1 'polypeptide(L)'
;MSSAASSASSAASPPSSRPLTSKQAARTYRQLCDFGWDMDKYVFLDQLHDRNETLYYRVLTGHLAELLPVVYDPTVGEAIKLWSREYRRSRAVYLSVDRIEDVRPSLEGLGLGPDDVDLLVVSDAEEILGNRHARVRGQRYDALVEEYLSATAELFPRALLHFEDFGPSNARRILQANREKYGIFNDLQ
;
A
#
# COMPACT_ATOMS: atom_id res chain seq x y z
N MET A 1 -62.72 -13.41 5.82
CA MET A 1 -61.86 -12.23 6.01
C MET A 1 -60.51 -12.75 6.48
N SER A 2 -59.52 -12.67 5.60
CA SER A 2 -58.18 -13.21 5.74
C SER A 2 -57.35 -12.34 6.68
N SER A 3 -56.73 -12.92 7.70
CA SER A 3 -55.71 -12.25 8.53
C SER A 3 -54.41 -13.03 8.38
N ALA A 4 -53.51 -12.48 7.55
CA ALA A 4 -52.19 -12.99 7.31
C ALA A 4 -51.32 -12.85 8.57
N ALA A 5 -50.83 -13.96 9.09
CA ALA A 5 -49.69 -13.98 10.01
C ALA A 5 -48.41 -13.88 9.17
N SER A 6 -47.86 -12.66 9.06
CA SER A 6 -46.53 -12.43 8.50
C SER A 6 -45.51 -12.46 9.64
N SER A 7 -44.72 -13.53 9.67
CA SER A 7 -43.54 -13.70 10.50
C SER A 7 -42.45 -12.72 10.06
N ALA A 8 -42.32 -11.61 10.78
CA ALA A 8 -41.17 -10.72 10.64
C ALA A 8 -39.93 -11.38 11.27
N SER A 9 -39.17 -12.06 10.40
CA SER A 9 -37.79 -12.47 10.63
C SER A 9 -36.97 -11.28 11.14
N SER A 10 -36.41 -11.39 12.35
CA SER A 10 -35.46 -10.42 12.87
C SER A 10 -34.15 -10.53 12.09
N ALA A 11 -34.04 -9.77 11.00
CA ALA A 11 -32.76 -9.53 10.35
C ALA A 11 -31.82 -8.88 11.36
N ALA A 12 -30.77 -9.61 11.73
CA ALA A 12 -29.67 -9.10 12.54
C ALA A 12 -28.96 -8.00 11.76
N SER A 13 -29.25 -6.73 12.07
CA SER A 13 -28.45 -5.60 11.64
C SER A 13 -27.02 -5.76 12.18
N PRO A 14 -25.97 -5.51 11.38
CA PRO A 14 -24.60 -5.57 11.86
C PRO A 14 -24.40 -4.49 12.94
N PRO A 15 -23.78 -4.81 14.10
CA PRO A 15 -23.60 -3.82 15.14
C PRO A 15 -22.59 -2.77 14.70
N SER A 16 -23.01 -1.52 14.90
CA SER A 16 -22.27 -0.26 14.92
C SER A 16 -20.78 -0.38 15.27
N SER A 17 -19.98 0.50 14.65
CA SER A 17 -18.55 0.76 14.90
C SER A 17 -18.21 0.71 16.38
N ARG A 18 -17.76 -0.46 16.84
CA ARG A 18 -17.37 -0.66 18.23
C ARG A 18 -16.09 0.15 18.47
N PRO A 19 -16.04 1.06 19.45
CA PRO A 19 -14.84 1.82 19.73
C PRO A 19 -13.70 0.85 20.07
N LEU A 20 -12.51 1.14 19.53
CA LEU A 20 -11.33 0.30 19.68
C LEU A 20 -10.96 0.19 21.16
N THR A 21 -11.23 -0.95 21.79
CA THR A 21 -10.91 -1.12 23.21
C THR A 21 -9.47 -1.61 23.37
N SER A 22 -8.75 -1.11 24.38
CA SER A 22 -7.42 -1.65 24.76
C SER A 22 -7.43 -3.16 24.98
N LYS A 23 -8.60 -3.73 25.35
CA LYS A 23 -8.82 -5.18 25.48
C LYS A 23 -8.77 -5.93 24.15
N GLN A 24 -9.25 -5.35 23.05
CA GLN A 24 -9.15 -5.96 21.72
C GLN A 24 -7.71 -6.03 21.26
N ALA A 25 -6.94 -4.94 21.39
CA ALA A 25 -5.52 -4.92 21.04
C ALA A 25 -4.72 -5.95 21.85
N ALA A 26 -4.92 -6.01 23.17
CA ALA A 26 -4.24 -6.98 24.03
C ALA A 26 -4.61 -8.45 23.74
N ARG A 27 -5.82 -8.71 23.23
CA ARG A 27 -6.21 -10.07 22.81
C ARG A 27 -5.57 -10.42 21.47
N THR A 28 -5.60 -9.50 20.51
CA THR A 28 -4.96 -9.67 19.21
C THR A 28 -3.46 -9.89 19.35
N TYR A 29 -2.80 -9.13 20.22
CA TYR A 29 -1.39 -9.30 20.50
C TYR A 29 -1.05 -10.67 21.12
N ARG A 30 -1.88 -11.15 22.05
CA ARG A 30 -1.70 -12.50 22.62
C ARG A 30 -1.81 -13.58 21.55
N GLN A 31 -2.80 -13.49 20.67
CA GLN A 31 -2.94 -14.42 19.55
C GLN A 31 -1.72 -14.36 18.61
N LEU A 32 -1.12 -13.19 18.41
CA LEU A 32 0.13 -13.03 17.67
C LEU A 32 1.31 -13.75 18.34
N CYS A 33 1.39 -13.69 19.67
CA CYS A 33 2.43 -14.37 20.44
C CYS A 33 2.31 -15.90 20.40
N ASP A 34 1.12 -16.43 20.11
CA ASP A 34 0.89 -17.88 20.02
C ASP A 34 1.45 -18.47 18.72
N PHE A 35 1.79 -17.65 17.71
CA PHE A 35 2.42 -18.12 16.48
C PHE A 35 3.91 -18.41 16.68
N GLY A 36 4.34 -19.58 16.22
CA GLY A 36 5.73 -20.04 16.34
C GLY A 36 6.67 -19.49 15.26
N TRP A 37 6.15 -18.98 14.14
CA TRP A 37 6.93 -18.53 12.99
C TRP A 37 6.55 -17.11 12.60
N ASP A 38 7.52 -16.29 12.18
CA ASP A 38 7.28 -14.90 11.81
C ASP A 38 6.43 -14.78 10.54
N MET A 39 6.49 -15.76 9.63
CA MET A 39 5.60 -15.82 8.47
C MET A 39 4.12 -15.94 8.86
N ASP A 40 3.80 -16.71 9.90
CA ASP A 40 2.42 -16.85 10.39
C ASP A 40 1.92 -15.53 11.00
N LYS A 41 2.81 -14.84 11.74
CA LYS A 41 2.53 -13.51 12.29
C LYS A 41 2.32 -12.48 11.17
N TYR A 42 3.14 -12.52 10.11
CA TYR A 42 3.01 -11.66 8.95
C TYR A 42 1.65 -11.85 8.28
N VAL A 43 1.27 -13.10 7.97
CA VAL A 43 -0.04 -13.41 7.36
C VAL A 43 -1.19 -12.95 8.25
N PHE A 44 -1.09 -13.13 9.57
CA PHE A 44 -2.10 -12.66 10.51
C PHE A 44 -2.22 -11.14 10.53
N LEU A 45 -1.09 -10.43 10.57
CA LEU A 45 -1.02 -8.96 10.57
C LEU A 45 -1.55 -8.37 9.27
N ASP A 46 -1.23 -8.99 8.12
CA ASP A 46 -1.74 -8.63 6.81
C ASP A 46 -3.28 -8.76 6.75
N GLN A 47 -3.83 -9.90 7.20
CA GLN A 47 -5.29 -10.08 7.32
C GLN A 47 -5.94 -9.14 8.33
N LEU A 48 -5.21 -8.70 9.36
CA LEU A 48 -5.71 -7.75 10.34
C LEU A 48 -5.77 -6.34 9.74
N HIS A 49 -4.76 -5.94 8.98
CA HIS A 49 -4.70 -4.67 8.27
C HIS A 49 -5.91 -4.53 7.32
N ASP A 50 -6.18 -5.57 6.52
CA ASP A 50 -7.32 -5.59 5.59
C ASP A 50 -8.70 -5.50 6.28
N ARG A 51 -8.84 -6.09 7.47
CA ARG A 51 -10.13 -6.12 8.18
C ARG A 51 -10.35 -4.93 9.11
N ASN A 52 -9.28 -4.44 9.74
CA ASN A 52 -9.34 -3.39 10.75
C ASN A 52 -7.97 -2.71 10.89
N GLU A 53 -7.72 -1.77 9.99
CA GLU A 53 -6.52 -0.94 9.94
C GLU A 53 -6.24 -0.21 11.27
N THR A 54 -7.27 0.32 11.94
CA THR A 54 -7.10 0.98 13.25
C THR A 54 -6.59 0.01 14.33
N LEU A 55 -7.07 -1.24 14.35
CA LEU A 55 -6.59 -2.26 15.27
C LEU A 55 -5.17 -2.71 14.92
N TYR A 56 -4.87 -2.84 13.63
CA TYR A 56 -3.54 -3.15 13.14
C TYR A 56 -2.52 -2.13 13.66
N TYR A 57 -2.72 -0.83 13.40
CA TYR A 57 -1.79 0.19 13.85
C TYR A 57 -1.73 0.28 15.38
N ARG A 58 -2.84 0.05 16.09
CA ARG A 58 -2.82 0.02 17.55
C ARG A 58 -1.96 -1.10 18.12
N VAL A 59 -2.01 -2.30 17.53
CA VAL A 59 -1.18 -3.44 17.95
C VAL A 59 0.28 -3.18 17.56
N LEU A 60 0.53 -2.73 16.33
CA LEU A 60 1.87 -2.48 15.82
C LEU A 60 2.60 -1.43 16.66
N THR A 61 1.96 -0.27 16.91
CA THR A 61 2.56 0.80 17.72
C THR A 61 2.77 0.41 19.19
N GLY A 62 1.96 -0.52 19.72
CA GLY A 62 2.13 -1.03 21.09
C GLY A 62 3.32 -1.96 21.26
N HIS A 63 3.77 -2.60 20.17
CA HIS A 63 4.77 -3.67 20.18
C HIS A 63 5.79 -3.52 19.03
N LEU A 64 6.11 -2.28 18.68
CA LEU A 64 6.81 -1.95 17.44
C LEU A 64 8.16 -2.65 17.33
N ALA A 65 8.97 -2.65 18.39
CA ALA A 65 10.30 -3.26 18.38
C ALA A 65 10.26 -4.79 18.10
N GLU A 66 9.22 -5.47 18.54
CA GLU A 66 9.05 -6.92 18.35
C GLU A 66 8.44 -7.24 16.98
N LEU A 67 7.58 -6.37 16.46
CA LEU A 67 6.84 -6.58 15.22
C LEU A 67 7.53 -5.98 13.99
N LEU A 68 8.47 -5.06 14.15
CA LEU A 68 9.21 -4.46 13.02
C LEU A 68 9.85 -5.52 12.11
N PRO A 69 10.58 -6.53 12.64
CA PRO A 69 11.20 -7.56 11.79
C PRO A 69 10.19 -8.49 11.10
N VAL A 70 8.94 -8.49 11.56
CA VAL A 70 7.84 -9.28 10.99
C VAL A 70 7.16 -8.52 9.85
N VAL A 71 6.88 -7.23 10.02
CA VAL A 71 6.19 -6.41 8.98
C VAL A 71 7.14 -5.77 7.98
N TYR A 72 8.44 -5.72 8.30
CA TYR A 72 9.52 -5.24 7.43
C TYR A 72 10.55 -6.36 7.22
N ASP A 73 11.79 -6.00 6.90
CA ASP A 73 12.88 -6.96 6.73
C ASP A 73 13.23 -7.70 8.04
N PRO A 74 13.53 -9.01 7.96
CA PRO A 74 13.68 -9.82 6.74
C PRO A 74 12.39 -10.52 6.26
N THR A 75 11.33 -10.54 7.07
CA THR A 75 10.15 -11.41 6.86
C THR A 75 9.35 -11.01 5.60
N VAL A 76 9.20 -9.71 5.33
CA VAL A 76 8.51 -9.22 4.12
C VAL A 76 9.23 -9.65 2.84
N GLY A 77 10.56 -9.65 2.83
CA GLY A 77 11.37 -10.09 1.70
C GLY A 77 11.18 -11.58 1.39
N GLU A 78 10.98 -12.42 2.42
CA GLU A 78 10.61 -13.82 2.24
C GLU A 78 9.17 -13.99 1.75
N ALA A 79 8.24 -13.19 2.29
CA ALA A 79 6.83 -13.22 1.88
C ALA A 79 6.68 -12.86 0.39
N ILE A 80 7.41 -11.84 -0.10
CA ILE A 80 7.43 -11.44 -1.51
C ILE A 80 7.89 -12.61 -2.41
N LYS A 81 8.93 -13.35 -1.99
CA LYS A 81 9.48 -14.48 -2.76
C LYS A 81 8.53 -15.68 -2.82
N LEU A 82 7.82 -15.96 -1.73
CA LEU A 82 6.99 -17.16 -1.59
C LEU A 82 5.55 -16.96 -2.08
N TRP A 83 5.00 -15.75 -1.96
CA TRP A 83 3.57 -15.48 -2.11
C TRP A 83 3.21 -14.52 -3.25
N SER A 84 4.11 -14.28 -4.21
CA SER A 84 3.94 -13.32 -5.33
C SER A 84 2.69 -13.54 -6.21
N ARG A 85 1.95 -14.65 -6.02
CA ARG A 85 0.79 -15.05 -6.83
C ARG A 85 -0.56 -14.83 -6.13
N GLU A 86 -0.57 -14.64 -4.83
CA GLU A 86 -1.80 -14.35 -4.08
C GLU A 86 -2.06 -12.85 -4.19
N TYR A 87 -2.64 -12.45 -5.33
CA TYR A 87 -3.01 -11.07 -5.64
C TYR A 87 -4.05 -10.58 -4.62
N ARG A 88 -3.58 -9.96 -3.54
CA ARG A 88 -4.40 -9.30 -2.52
C ARG A 88 -4.96 -8.00 -3.10
N ARG A 89 -5.98 -7.42 -2.48
CA ARG A 89 -6.49 -6.08 -2.85
C ARG A 89 -5.45 -5.03 -2.48
N SER A 90 -4.34 -4.97 -3.21
CA SER A 90 -3.41 -3.86 -3.11
C SER A 90 -4.13 -2.63 -3.64
N ARG A 91 -4.15 -1.56 -2.84
CA ARG A 91 -4.50 -0.22 -3.33
C ARG A 91 -3.41 0.37 -4.24
N ALA A 92 -2.38 -0.42 -4.54
CA ALA A 92 -1.30 -0.06 -5.45
C ALA A 92 -1.79 0.02 -6.89
N VAL A 93 -1.27 1.00 -7.62
CA VAL A 93 -1.41 1.12 -9.06
C VAL A 93 -0.14 0.61 -9.71
N TYR A 94 -0.27 -0.32 -10.65
CA TYR A 94 0.85 -0.83 -11.44
C TYR A 94 0.87 -0.17 -12.80
N LEU A 95 1.98 0.50 -13.12
CA LEU A 95 2.16 1.25 -14.36
C LEU A 95 3.16 0.53 -15.27
N SER A 96 2.92 0.59 -16.58
CA SER A 96 3.77 -0.07 -17.57
C SER A 96 4.28 0.92 -18.61
N VAL A 97 5.58 0.83 -18.91
CA VAL A 97 6.24 1.58 -19.99
C VAL A 97 5.72 1.23 -21.39
N ASP A 98 5.02 0.10 -21.51
CA ASP A 98 4.37 -0.30 -22.76
C ASP A 98 2.97 0.29 -22.93
N ARG A 99 2.37 0.82 -21.86
CA ARG A 99 1.01 1.37 -21.84
C ARG A 99 0.98 2.68 -21.05
N ILE A 100 1.68 3.69 -21.54
CA ILE A 100 1.80 5.00 -20.87
C ILE A 100 0.45 5.72 -20.85
N GLU A 101 -0.37 5.52 -21.87
CA GLU A 101 -1.73 6.03 -21.98
C GLU A 101 -2.67 5.57 -20.85
N ASP A 102 -2.35 4.45 -20.19
CA ASP A 102 -3.15 3.92 -19.09
C ASP A 102 -2.81 4.55 -17.74
N VAL A 103 -1.76 5.38 -17.65
CA VAL A 103 -1.29 5.95 -16.38
C VAL A 103 -2.39 6.77 -15.69
N ARG A 104 -2.93 7.77 -16.39
CA ARG A 104 -4.00 8.62 -15.84
C ARG A 104 -5.28 7.82 -15.53
N PRO A 105 -5.83 7.01 -16.46
CA PRO A 105 -6.98 6.16 -16.15
C PRO A 105 -6.79 5.25 -14.94
N SER A 106 -5.57 4.74 -14.74
CA SER A 106 -5.26 3.87 -13.59
C SER A 106 -5.27 4.62 -12.26
N LEU A 107 -4.81 5.88 -12.25
CA LEU A 107 -4.87 6.75 -11.08
C LEU A 107 -6.31 7.21 -10.79
N GLU A 108 -7.05 7.63 -11.82
CA GLU A 108 -8.47 8.02 -11.69
C GLU A 108 -9.36 6.86 -11.23
N GLY A 109 -9.03 5.63 -11.64
CA GLY A 109 -9.72 4.41 -11.24
C GLY A 109 -9.70 4.13 -9.74
N LEU A 110 -8.83 4.80 -8.97
CA LEU A 110 -8.83 4.75 -7.50
C LEU A 110 -10.05 5.45 -6.89
N GLY A 111 -10.70 6.37 -7.61
CA GLY A 111 -11.85 7.13 -7.14
C GLY A 111 -11.53 8.09 -5.98
N LEU A 112 -10.28 8.53 -5.87
CA LEU A 112 -9.80 9.47 -4.85
C LEU A 112 -9.90 10.90 -5.37
N GLY A 113 -10.33 11.82 -4.50
CA GLY A 113 -10.33 13.26 -4.75
C GLY A 113 -8.96 13.91 -4.49
N PRO A 114 -8.83 15.20 -4.84
CA PRO A 114 -7.55 15.92 -4.81
C PRO A 114 -6.97 16.13 -3.40
N ASP A 115 -7.81 16.09 -2.37
CA ASP A 115 -7.41 16.24 -0.96
C ASP A 115 -7.39 14.88 -0.21
N ASP A 116 -7.64 13.76 -0.90
CA ASP A 116 -7.67 12.43 -0.27
C ASP A 116 -6.28 11.78 -0.18
N VAL A 117 -5.26 12.38 -0.80
CA VAL A 117 -3.90 11.85 -0.89
C VAL A 117 -2.88 12.90 -0.47
N ASP A 118 -2.15 12.62 0.61
CA ASP A 118 -1.06 13.48 1.10
C ASP A 118 0.32 13.01 0.61
N LEU A 119 0.48 11.71 0.32
CA LEU A 119 1.73 11.09 -0.05
C LEU A 119 1.50 9.96 -1.05
N LEU A 120 2.23 9.98 -2.17
CA LEU A 120 2.38 8.85 -3.07
C LEU A 120 3.79 8.33 -2.99
N VAL A 121 3.92 7.02 -2.78
CA VAL A 121 5.20 6.32 -2.83
C VAL A 121 5.28 5.55 -4.14
N VAL A 122 6.33 5.79 -4.93
CA VAL A 122 6.57 5.13 -6.20
C VAL A 122 7.90 4.41 -6.16
N SER A 123 7.96 3.22 -6.77
CA SER A 123 9.18 2.43 -6.93
C SER A 123 9.22 1.85 -8.34
N ASP A 124 10.41 1.85 -8.97
CA ASP A 124 10.68 1.11 -10.19
C ASP A 124 11.30 -0.29 -9.91
N ALA A 125 11.39 -0.65 -8.62
CA ALA A 125 11.96 -1.89 -8.12
C ALA A 125 13.40 -2.15 -8.61
N GLU A 126 14.18 -1.13 -9.01
CA GLU A 126 15.55 -1.34 -9.47
C GLU A 126 16.44 -1.91 -8.36
N GLU A 127 16.29 -1.42 -7.12
CA GLU A 127 17.11 -1.82 -5.96
C GLU A 127 16.48 -2.90 -5.06
N ILE A 128 15.28 -3.42 -5.38
CA ILE A 128 14.66 -4.48 -4.57
C ILE A 128 15.50 -5.76 -4.63
N LEU A 129 16.05 -6.15 -3.47
CA LEU A 129 16.94 -7.29 -3.26
C LEU A 129 16.34 -8.61 -3.77
N GLY A 130 16.86 -9.09 -4.91
CA GLY A 130 16.59 -10.43 -5.43
C GLY A 130 15.86 -10.49 -6.78
N ASN A 131 15.42 -9.35 -7.35
CA ASN A 131 14.62 -9.34 -8.58
C ASN A 131 15.36 -8.70 -9.78
N ARG A 132 16.33 -9.43 -10.36
CA ARG A 132 17.11 -8.99 -11.53
C ARG A 132 16.36 -9.29 -12.85
N HIS A 133 15.50 -8.37 -13.29
CA HIS A 133 14.86 -8.41 -14.62
C HIS A 133 15.47 -7.35 -15.56
N ALA A 134 15.38 -7.60 -16.87
CA ALA A 134 15.79 -6.60 -17.87
C ALA A 134 14.99 -5.31 -17.68
N ARG A 135 15.69 -4.18 -17.52
CA ARG A 135 15.09 -2.87 -17.25
C ARG A 135 14.96 -2.08 -18.54
N VAL A 136 13.81 -1.42 -18.73
CA VAL A 136 13.60 -0.49 -19.85
C VAL A 136 14.25 0.84 -19.49
N ARG A 137 15.07 1.38 -20.39
CA ARG A 137 15.82 2.62 -20.20
C ARG A 137 15.65 3.55 -21.40
N GLY A 138 15.89 4.85 -21.18
CA GLY A 138 15.83 5.88 -22.22
C GLY A 138 14.45 6.50 -22.37
N GLN A 139 14.17 7.07 -23.55
CA GLN A 139 13.04 7.99 -23.76
C GLN A 139 11.67 7.42 -23.36
N ARG A 140 11.43 6.12 -23.54
CA ARG A 140 10.14 5.52 -23.16
C ARG A 140 9.93 5.50 -21.64
N TYR A 141 10.99 5.21 -20.88
CA TYR A 141 10.95 5.28 -19.42
C TYR A 141 10.76 6.73 -18.95
N ASP A 142 11.45 7.67 -19.60
CA ASP A 142 11.29 9.09 -19.29
C ASP A 142 9.88 9.61 -19.56
N ALA A 143 9.27 9.17 -20.67
CA ALA A 143 7.89 9.50 -20.99
C ALA A 143 6.90 8.92 -19.97
N LEU A 144 7.14 7.70 -19.47
CA LEU A 144 6.33 7.12 -18.40
C LEU A 144 6.43 7.94 -17.11
N VAL A 145 7.66 8.32 -16.71
CA VAL A 145 7.88 9.13 -15.50
C VAL A 145 7.23 10.49 -15.64
N GLU A 146 7.36 11.16 -16.78
CA GLU A 146 6.72 12.46 -17.03
C GLU A 146 5.20 12.38 -16.98
N GLU A 147 4.59 11.38 -17.62
CA GLU A 147 3.14 11.17 -17.58
C GLU A 147 2.66 10.89 -16.15
N TYR A 148 3.40 10.08 -15.39
CA TYR A 148 3.11 9.82 -13.98
C TYR A 148 3.17 11.11 -13.14
N LEU A 149 4.25 11.89 -13.26
CA LEU A 149 4.42 13.14 -12.52
C LEU A 149 3.34 14.16 -12.87
N SER A 150 3.03 14.30 -14.15
CA SER A 150 2.00 15.20 -14.65
C SER A 150 0.61 14.80 -14.12
N ALA A 151 0.22 13.54 -14.31
CA ALA A 151 -1.08 13.05 -13.87
C ALA A 151 -1.25 13.14 -12.35
N THR A 152 -0.23 12.77 -11.57
CA THR A 152 -0.31 12.85 -10.10
C THR A 152 -0.36 14.28 -9.58
N ALA A 153 0.38 15.21 -10.18
CA ALA A 153 0.34 16.61 -9.77
C ALA A 153 -0.98 17.30 -10.11
N GLU A 154 -1.66 16.88 -11.18
CA GLU A 154 -3.00 17.38 -11.51
C GLU A 154 -4.09 16.77 -10.63
N LEU A 155 -4.02 15.44 -10.40
CA LEU A 155 -5.03 14.72 -9.62
C LEU A 155 -4.89 15.00 -8.12
N PHE A 156 -3.67 15.12 -7.62
CA PHE A 156 -3.34 15.26 -6.19
C PHE A 156 -2.35 16.43 -5.98
N PRO A 157 -2.78 17.69 -6.22
CA PRO A 157 -1.89 18.85 -6.28
C PRO A 157 -1.17 19.19 -4.96
N ARG A 158 -1.64 18.63 -3.84
CA ARG A 158 -1.05 18.83 -2.52
C ARG A 158 -0.16 17.67 -2.06
N ALA A 159 -0.17 16.56 -2.80
CA ALA A 159 0.53 15.37 -2.39
C ALA A 159 2.04 15.50 -2.60
N LEU A 160 2.81 14.90 -1.70
CA LEU A 160 4.23 14.68 -1.91
C LEU A 160 4.45 13.39 -2.68
N LEU A 161 5.42 13.41 -3.60
CA LEU A 161 5.79 12.28 -4.43
C LEU A 161 7.15 11.74 -3.97
N HIS A 162 7.12 10.57 -3.33
CA HIS A 162 8.27 9.92 -2.75
C HIS A 162 8.78 8.80 -3.66
N PHE A 163 10.02 8.92 -4.11
CA PHE A 163 10.70 7.94 -4.93
C PHE A 163 11.48 6.97 -4.03
N GLU A 164 11.09 5.70 -4.03
CA GLU A 164 11.67 4.62 -3.22
C GLU A 164 12.33 3.56 -4.11
N ASP A 165 13.49 3.03 -3.70
CA ASP A 165 14.24 1.97 -4.39
C ASP A 165 14.66 2.23 -5.86
N PHE A 166 14.73 3.51 -6.26
CA PHE A 166 15.25 3.90 -7.57
C PHE A 166 16.77 3.79 -7.62
N GLY A 167 17.30 3.29 -8.74
CA GLY A 167 18.74 3.29 -9.00
C GLY A 167 19.34 4.72 -8.89
N PRO A 168 20.50 4.93 -8.25
CA PRO A 168 21.02 6.26 -7.91
C PRO A 168 21.12 7.25 -9.09
N SER A 169 21.46 6.74 -10.27
CA SER A 169 21.57 7.54 -11.50
C SER A 169 20.22 8.01 -12.01
N ASN A 170 19.19 7.16 -11.95
CA ASN A 170 17.83 7.49 -12.38
C ASN A 170 17.18 8.46 -11.40
N ALA A 171 17.24 8.14 -10.11
CA ALA A 171 16.79 9.00 -9.03
C ALA A 171 17.30 10.43 -9.19
N ARG A 172 18.63 10.59 -9.27
CA ARG A 172 19.27 11.91 -9.38
C ARG A 172 18.80 12.67 -10.62
N ARG A 173 18.74 12.00 -11.77
CA ARG A 173 18.34 12.62 -13.04
C ARG A 173 16.89 13.08 -13.02
N ILE A 174 15.97 12.25 -12.52
CA ILE A 174 14.54 12.57 -12.39
C ILE A 174 14.38 13.75 -11.44
N LEU A 175 15.00 13.70 -10.26
CA LEU A 175 14.94 14.79 -9.29
C LEU A 175 15.45 16.10 -9.87
N GLN A 176 16.61 16.10 -10.53
CA GLN A 176 17.17 17.31 -11.13
C GLN A 176 16.28 17.92 -12.22
N ALA A 177 15.61 17.09 -13.03
CA ALA A 177 14.75 17.58 -14.10
C ALA A 177 13.40 18.13 -13.61
N ASN A 178 12.91 17.66 -12.45
CA ASN A 178 11.51 17.80 -12.08
C ASN A 178 11.24 18.43 -10.71
N ARG A 179 12.25 18.57 -9.83
CA ARG A 179 12.09 19.11 -8.46
C ARG A 179 11.56 20.54 -8.36
N GLU A 180 11.70 21.33 -9.42
CA GLU A 180 11.19 22.71 -9.45
C GLU A 180 9.73 22.77 -9.89
N LYS A 181 9.24 21.72 -10.55
CA LYS A 181 7.87 21.63 -11.08
C LYS A 181 6.94 20.85 -10.16
N TYR A 182 7.46 19.83 -9.50
CA TYR A 182 6.68 18.86 -8.74
C TYR A 182 7.23 18.69 -7.32
N GLY A 183 6.34 18.38 -6.37
CA GLY A 183 6.69 18.10 -4.97
C GLY A 183 7.33 16.73 -4.78
N ILE A 184 8.50 16.51 -5.39
CA ILE A 184 9.20 15.22 -5.42
C ILE A 184 10.38 15.16 -4.44
N PHE A 185 10.61 13.99 -3.83
CA PHE A 185 11.82 13.70 -3.04
C PHE A 185 12.17 12.20 -3.09
N ASN A 186 13.36 11.82 -2.63
CA ASN A 186 13.83 10.42 -2.55
C ASN A 186 14.49 10.20 -1.18
N ASP A 187 14.23 9.06 -0.53
CA ASP A 187 14.79 8.74 0.80
C ASP A 187 16.32 8.59 0.81
N LEU A 188 16.94 8.30 -0.34
CA LEU A 188 18.38 8.05 -0.44
C LEU A 188 19.22 9.29 -0.78
N GLN A 189 18.65 10.50 -0.91
CA GLN A 189 19.39 11.73 -1.29
C GLN A 189 18.90 13.02 -0.62
#